data_AF-A0A8J5J4C2-F1
#
_entry.id   AF-A0A8J5J4C2-F1
#
_cell.length_a   1.000
_cell.length_b   1.000
_cell.length_c   1.000
_cell.angle_alpha   90.00
_cell.angle_beta   90.00
_cell.angle_gamma   90.00
#
_symmetry.space_group_name_H-M   'P 1'
#
loop_
_entity.id
_entity.type
_entity.pdbx_description
1 polymer ?
#
loop_
_entity_poly.entity_id
_entity_poly.type
_entity_poly.pdbx_seq_one_letter_code
_entity_poly.pdbx_strand_id
1 'polypeptide(L)'
;YLDEHNTFRGTIAKFYPDLPPSQYYGRRVLILKWRRSLHKIVAACSAPKEAKKEKARSQGAATVPPLSVELKLVRWVIDLQDGGVPVTPMMLRLQALEEAKDAGIECFAAGRAFSKLDIA
;
A
#
# COMPACT_ATOMS: atom_id res chain seq x y z
N TYR A 1 20.20 -2.52 -21.50
CA TYR A 1 21.43 -2.76 -20.71
C TYR A 1 21.56 -4.18 -20.14
N LEU A 2 20.73 -4.65 -19.18
CA LEU A 2 20.87 -6.01 -18.64
C LEU A 2 20.67 -7.09 -19.72
N ASP A 3 19.68 -6.91 -20.59
CA ASP A 3 19.41 -7.84 -21.70
C ASP A 3 20.44 -7.72 -22.84
N GLU A 4 21.16 -6.61 -22.94
CA GLU A 4 22.23 -6.40 -23.95
C GLU A 4 23.57 -7.02 -23.51
N HIS A 5 23.92 -6.93 -22.22
CA HIS A 5 25.23 -7.36 -21.71
C HIS A 5 25.19 -8.64 -20.87
N ASN A 6 24.00 -9.20 -20.63
CA ASN A 6 23.70 -10.43 -19.87
C ASN A 6 24.48 -10.60 -18.55
N THR A 7 24.89 -9.51 -17.91
CA THR A 7 25.75 -9.55 -16.72
C THR A 7 25.18 -8.67 -15.61
N PHE A 8 24.73 -9.33 -14.54
CA PHE A 8 24.27 -8.63 -13.32
C PHE A 8 25.38 -7.81 -12.68
N ARG A 9 26.62 -8.30 -12.71
CA ARG A 9 27.77 -7.60 -12.15
C ARG A 9 28.03 -6.27 -12.85
N GLY A 10 28.02 -6.26 -14.18
CA GLY A 10 28.19 -5.04 -14.97
C GLY A 10 27.01 -4.07 -14.82
N THR A 11 25.79 -4.60 -14.73
CA THR A 11 24.59 -3.79 -14.47
C THR A 11 24.65 -3.14 -13.09
N ILE A 12 24.99 -3.90 -12.05
CA ILE A 12 25.10 -3.37 -10.69
C ILE A 12 26.23 -2.36 -10.59
N ALA A 13 27.41 -2.64 -11.15
CA ALA A 13 28.54 -1.70 -11.13
C ALA A 13 28.22 -0.36 -11.83
N LYS A 14 27.43 -0.40 -12.92
CA LYS A 14 27.04 0.81 -13.66
C LYS A 14 26.00 1.65 -12.92
N PHE A 15 24.97 1.02 -12.37
CA PHE A 15 23.84 1.73 -11.75
C PHE A 15 23.98 1.93 -10.23
N TYR A 16 24.89 1.20 -9.59
CA TYR A 16 25.19 1.26 -8.16
C TYR A 16 26.71 1.22 -7.94
N PRO A 17 27.46 2.25 -8.36
CA PRO A 17 28.93 2.26 -8.29
C PRO A 17 29.44 2.17 -6.84
N ASP A 18 28.76 2.81 -5.89
CA ASP A 18 29.16 2.87 -4.48
C ASP A 18 28.55 1.73 -3.64
N LEU A 19 28.08 0.65 -4.27
CA LEU A 19 27.42 -0.43 -3.55
C LEU A 19 28.44 -1.27 -2.74
N PRO A 20 28.23 -1.43 -1.42
CA PRO A 20 29.06 -2.32 -0.63
C PRO A 20 28.96 -3.77 -1.14
N PRO A 21 30.06 -4.55 -1.16
CA PRO A 21 30.03 -5.95 -1.59
C PRO A 21 28.99 -6.80 -0.83
N SER A 22 28.76 -6.49 0.46
CA SER A 22 27.77 -7.16 1.30
C SER A 22 26.32 -6.99 0.81
N GLN A 23 26.02 -5.91 0.06
CA GLN A 23 24.68 -5.65 -0.48
C GLN A 23 24.47 -6.16 -1.91
N TYR A 24 25.53 -6.68 -2.55
CA TYR A 24 25.48 -7.17 -3.94
C TYR A 24 24.38 -8.20 -4.16
N TYR A 25 24.29 -9.19 -3.27
CA TYR A 25 23.30 -10.26 -3.37
C TYR A 25 21.87 -9.71 -3.33
N GLY A 26 21.59 -8.79 -2.39
CA GLY A 26 20.29 -8.14 -2.27
C GLY A 26 19.90 -7.37 -3.54
N ARG A 27 20.82 -6.59 -4.11
CA ARG A 27 20.57 -5.88 -5.37
C ARG A 27 20.36 -6.82 -6.55
N ARG A 28 21.13 -7.90 -6.64
CA ARG A 28 20.94 -8.92 -7.68
C ARG A 28 19.56 -9.56 -7.60
N VAL A 29 19.10 -9.92 -6.39
CA VAL A 29 17.76 -10.47 -6.17
C VAL A 29 16.67 -9.46 -6.55
N LEU A 30 16.85 -8.18 -6.19
CA LEU A 30 15.92 -7.11 -6.54
C LEU A 30 15.78 -6.93 -8.06
N ILE A 31 16.91 -6.89 -8.78
CA ILE A 31 16.92 -6.77 -10.25
C ILE A 31 16.21 -7.98 -10.89
N LEU A 32 16.46 -9.19 -10.40
CA LEU A 32 15.75 -10.39 -10.86
C LEU A 32 14.24 -10.29 -10.63
N LYS A 33 13.82 -9.78 -9.48
CA LYS A 33 12.40 -9.56 -9.16
C LYS A 33 11.79 -8.55 -10.13
N TRP A 34 12.44 -7.41 -10.36
CA TRP A 34 11.98 -6.40 -11.31
C TRP A 34 11.87 -6.94 -12.72
N ARG A 35 12.84 -7.76 -13.17
CA ARG A 35 12.80 -8.42 -14.48
C ARG A 35 11.57 -9.33 -14.61
N ARG A 36 11.29 -10.15 -13.60
CA ARG A 36 10.10 -11.02 -13.59
C ARG A 36 8.78 -10.23 -13.60
N SER A 37 8.75 -9.07 -12.95
CA SER A 37 7.57 -8.22 -12.84
C SER A 37 7.56 -7.02 -13.80
N LEU A 38 8.40 -7.02 -14.85
CA LEU A 38 8.61 -5.86 -15.71
C LEU A 38 7.31 -5.37 -16.36
N HIS A 39 6.48 -6.30 -16.84
CA HIS A 39 5.15 -6.00 -17.39
C HIS A 39 4.27 -5.21 -16.41
N LYS A 40 4.31 -5.54 -15.11
CA LYS A 40 3.54 -4.82 -14.07
C LYS A 40 4.09 -3.43 -13.83
N ILE A 41 5.42 -3.28 -13.86
CA ILE A 41 6.08 -1.98 -13.66
C ILE A 41 5.74 -1.04 -14.83
N VAL A 42 5.83 -1.52 -16.07
CA VAL A 42 5.49 -0.75 -17.28
C VAL A 42 4.00 -0.33 -17.26
N ALA A 43 3.11 -1.26 -16.90
CA ALA A 43 1.69 -0.96 -16.76
C ALA A 43 1.38 0.05 -15.65
N ALA A 44 2.15 0.07 -14.56
CA ALA A 44 2.01 1.09 -13.53
C ALA A 44 2.53 2.46 -14.00
N CYS A 45 3.65 2.49 -14.73
CA CYS A 45 4.23 3.74 -15.23
C CYS A 45 3.39 4.42 -16.33
N SER A 46 2.48 3.71 -17.00
CA SER A 46 1.58 4.33 -17.99
C SER A 46 0.52 5.24 -17.35
N ALA A 47 0.25 5.07 -16.05
CA ALA A 47 -0.65 5.94 -15.29
C ALA A 47 0.14 7.10 -14.63
N PRO A 48 -0.16 8.38 -14.95
CA PRO A 48 0.60 9.53 -14.45
C PRO A 48 0.70 9.64 -12.92
N LYS A 49 -0.33 9.17 -12.20
CA LYS A 49 -0.37 9.16 -10.73
C LYS A 49 0.50 8.05 -10.11
N GLU A 50 0.68 6.94 -10.81
CA GLU A 50 1.44 5.79 -10.33
C GLU A 50 2.91 5.88 -10.76
N ALA A 51 3.22 6.56 -11.87
CA ALA A 51 4.59 6.74 -12.39
C ALA A 51 5.55 7.44 -11.40
N LYS A 52 5.04 8.29 -10.51
CA LYS A 52 5.85 8.96 -9.47
C LYS A 52 6.10 8.09 -8.24
N LYS A 53 5.50 6.91 -8.14
CA LYS A 53 5.60 6.04 -6.96
C LYS A 53 6.77 5.07 -7.09
N GLU A 54 7.57 4.99 -6.03
CA GLU A 54 8.69 4.06 -5.95
C GLU A 54 8.25 2.64 -5.54
N LYS A 55 7.06 2.51 -4.94
CA LYS A 55 6.51 1.24 -4.45
C LYS A 55 5.05 1.08 -4.89
N ALA A 56 4.79 0.00 -5.62
CA ALA A 56 3.43 -0.46 -5.88
C ALA A 56 2.84 -1.06 -4.59
N ARG A 57 1.64 -0.61 -4.22
CA ARG A 57 0.83 -1.25 -3.17
C ARG A 57 -0.07 -2.29 -3.82
N SER A 58 -0.35 -3.39 -3.13
CA SER A 58 -1.39 -4.32 -3.59
C SER A 58 -2.73 -3.59 -3.66
N GLN A 59 -3.44 -3.78 -4.76
CA GLN A 59 -4.82 -3.33 -4.89
C GLN A 59 -5.61 -3.91 -3.70
N GLY A 60 -6.32 -3.05 -2.96
CA GLY A 60 -6.99 -3.43 -1.72
C GLY A 60 -6.21 -3.23 -0.41
N ALA A 61 -4.98 -2.71 -0.46
CA ALA A 61 -4.31 -2.19 0.74
C ALA A 61 -4.69 -0.72 1.01
N ALA A 62 -5.91 -0.32 0.65
CA ALA A 62 -6.43 1.00 0.99
C ALA A 62 -6.72 1.01 2.50
N THR A 63 -5.91 1.77 3.23
CA THR A 63 -6.06 1.96 4.68
C THR A 63 -7.09 3.06 4.99
N VAL A 64 -7.61 3.72 3.96
CA VAL A 64 -8.52 4.86 4.07
C VAL A 64 -9.76 4.53 3.23
N PRO A 65 -10.96 4.43 3.84
CA PRO A 65 -12.21 4.24 3.12
C PRO A 65 -12.54 5.46 2.25
N PRO A 66 -13.48 5.34 1.29
CA PRO A 66 -14.05 6.51 0.62
C PRO A 66 -14.76 7.44 1.60
N LEU A 67 -14.82 8.73 1.27
CA LEU A 67 -15.45 9.76 2.12
C LEU A 67 -16.87 9.41 2.57
N SER A 68 -17.66 8.75 1.73
CA SER A 68 -19.01 8.31 2.08
C SER A 68 -19.04 7.31 3.23
N VAL A 69 -18.08 6.39 3.28
CA VAL A 69 -17.92 5.41 4.35
C VAL A 69 -17.35 6.08 5.60
N GLU A 70 -16.40 7.00 5.45
CA GLU A 70 -15.85 7.76 6.58
C GLU A 70 -16.93 8.57 7.31
N LEU A 71 -17.81 9.28 6.58
CA LEU A 71 -18.88 10.07 7.19
C LEU A 71 -19.87 9.22 7.99
N LYS A 72 -20.21 8.02 7.51
CA LYS A 72 -21.06 7.08 8.25
C LYS A 72 -20.38 6.62 9.53
N LEU A 73 -19.08 6.30 9.46
CA LEU A 73 -18.30 5.90 10.63
C LEU A 73 -18.22 7.01 11.67
N VAL A 74 -17.97 8.25 11.25
CA VAL A 74 -17.92 9.41 12.15
C VAL A 74 -19.26 9.60 12.86
N ARG A 75 -20.37 9.57 12.12
CA ARG A 75 -21.70 9.70 12.71
C ARG A 75 -22.00 8.58 13.71
N TRP A 76 -21.67 7.34 13.35
CA TRP A 76 -21.82 6.19 14.25
C TRP A 76 -20.98 6.32 15.54
N VAL A 77 -19.76 6.86 15.45
CA VAL A 77 -18.94 7.14 16.64
C VAL A 77 -19.57 8.21 17.52
N ILE A 78 -20.06 9.30 16.93
CA ILE A 78 -20.72 10.39 17.65
C ILE A 78 -21.96 9.86 18.37
N ASP A 79 -22.83 9.11 17.68
CA ASP A 79 -24.06 8.55 18.26
C ASP A 79 -23.77 7.63 19.46
N LEU A 80 -22.69 6.85 19.41
CA LEU A 80 -22.26 5.99 20.53
C LEU A 80 -21.65 6.77 21.69
N GLN A 81 -20.87 7.82 21.41
CA GLN A 81 -20.28 8.67 22.43
C GLN A 81 -21.34 9.52 23.16
N ASP A 82 -22.32 10.06 22.43
CA ASP A 82 -23.47 10.75 23.01
C ASP A 82 -24.31 9.81 23.89
N GLY A 83 -24.35 8.52 23.55
CA GLY A 83 -24.92 7.46 24.39
C GLY A 83 -24.04 7.00 25.57
N GLY A 84 -22.86 7.60 25.76
CA GLY A 84 -21.92 7.24 26.83
C GLY A 84 -21.15 5.94 26.60
N VAL A 85 -21.18 5.37 25.39
CA VAL A 85 -20.50 4.12 25.05
C VAL A 85 -19.11 4.43 24.47
N PRO A 86 -18.01 3.98 25.11
CA PRO A 86 -16.68 4.19 24.57
C PRO A 86 -16.46 3.31 23.34
N VAL A 87 -16.09 3.93 22.21
CA VAL A 87 -15.77 3.21 20.98
C VAL A 87 -14.34 2.68 21.04
N THR A 88 -14.19 1.36 21.09
CA THR A 88 -12.86 0.74 21.04
C THR A 88 -12.32 0.67 19.61
N PRO A 89 -10.99 0.64 19.44
CA PRO A 89 -10.36 0.41 18.13
C PRO A 89 -10.83 -0.84 17.39
N MET A 90 -11.29 -1.87 18.13
CA MET A 90 -11.85 -3.08 17.54
C MET A 90 -13.22 -2.83 16.95
N MET A 91 -14.10 -2.14 17.68
CA MET A 91 -15.45 -1.80 17.22
C MET A 91 -15.40 -0.93 15.97
N LEU A 92 -14.52 0.08 15.95
CA LEU A 92 -14.32 0.93 14.78
C LEU A 92 -13.85 0.14 13.55
N ARG A 93 -12.98 -0.87 13.74
CA ARG A 93 -12.56 -1.75 12.64
C ARG A 93 -13.69 -2.61 12.11
N LEU A 94 -14.49 -3.20 13.00
CA LEU A 94 -15.62 -4.04 12.61
C LEU A 94 -16.65 -3.22 11.83
N GLN A 95 -17.02 -2.04 12.34
CA GLN A 95 -17.95 -1.14 11.66
C GLN A 95 -17.40 -0.71 10.29
N ALA A 96 -16.11 -0.37 10.19
CA ALA A 96 -15.51 0.02 8.92
C ALA A 96 -15.47 -1.10 7.89
N LEU A 97 -15.31 -2.35 8.33
CA LEU A 97 -15.39 -3.52 7.44
C LEU A 97 -16.82 -3.77 6.95
N GLU A 98 -17.81 -3.59 7.83
CA GLU A 98 -19.23 -3.74 7.49
C GLU A 98 -19.68 -2.66 6.49
N GLU A 99 -19.38 -1.39 6.78
CA GLU A 99 -19.73 -0.28 5.88
C GLU A 99 -18.98 -0.34 4.54
N ALA A 100 -17.74 -0.83 4.54
CA ALA A 100 -17.00 -1.08 3.32
C ALA A 100 -17.67 -2.17 2.48
N LYS A 101 -18.14 -3.25 3.11
CA LYS A 101 -18.88 -4.32 2.43
C LYS A 101 -20.18 -3.79 1.83
N ASP A 102 -20.93 -2.98 2.58
CA ASP A 102 -22.18 -2.37 2.11
C ASP A 102 -21.96 -1.38 0.96
N ALA A 103 -20.81 -0.69 0.96
CA ALA A 103 -20.39 0.17 -0.14
C ALA A 103 -19.81 -0.59 -1.36
N GLY A 104 -19.78 -1.92 -1.33
CA GLY A 104 -19.24 -2.75 -2.42
C GLY A 104 -17.71 -2.77 -2.50
N ILE A 105 -17.02 -2.45 -1.40
CA ILE A 105 -15.55 -2.41 -1.32
C ILE A 105 -15.03 -3.76 -0.81
N GLU A 106 -14.84 -4.71 -1.72
CA GLU A 106 -14.47 -6.08 -1.37
C GLU A 106 -13.03 -6.24 -0.82
N CYS A 107 -12.16 -5.24 -1.05
CA CYS A 107 -10.77 -5.30 -0.63
C CYS A 107 -10.41 -4.14 0.33
N PHE A 108 -11.23 -3.88 1.34
CA PHE A 108 -10.87 -2.96 2.42
C PHE A 108 -10.18 -3.71 3.56
N ALA A 109 -9.00 -3.24 3.97
CA ALA A 109 -8.28 -3.79 5.11
C ALA A 109 -8.14 -2.71 6.20
N ALA A 110 -8.96 -2.82 7.25
CA ALA A 110 -8.91 -1.98 8.44
C ALA A 110 -7.67 -2.32 9.32
N GLY A 111 -6.48 -2.09 8.77
CA GLY A 111 -5.21 -2.44 9.38
C GLY A 111 -4.89 -1.63 10.65
N ARG A 112 -3.79 -1.97 11.34
CA ARG A 112 -3.41 -1.32 12.61
C ARG A 112 -3.31 0.22 12.55
N ALA A 113 -2.99 0.78 11.38
CA ALA A 113 -2.91 2.23 11.18
C ALA A 113 -4.29 2.91 11.07
N PHE A 114 -5.36 2.17 10.74
CA PHE A 114 -6.72 2.72 10.67
C PHE A 114 -7.22 3.20 12.04
N SER A 115 -6.83 2.52 13.12
CA SER A 115 -7.18 2.88 14.50
C SER A 115 -6.44 4.10 15.06
N LYS A 116 -5.51 4.69 14.28
CA LYS A 116 -4.76 5.89 14.65
C LYS A 116 -5.24 7.13 13.90
N LEU A 117 -6.29 7.01 13.09
CA LEU A 117 -6.99 8.19 12.61
C LEU A 117 -7.68 8.78 13.83
N ASP A 118 -7.07 9.84 14.36
CA ASP A 118 -7.68 10.71 15.35
C ASP A 118 -8.96 11.23 14.70
N ILE A 119 -10.08 10.59 15.03
CA ILE A 119 -11.41 11.14 14.84
C ILE A 119 -11.47 12.30 15.83
N ALA A 120 -10.94 13.44 15.41
CA ALA A 120 -11.02 14.73 16.07
C ALA A 120 -12.23 15.49 15.52
#